data_AF-A0A3C1Y6B7-F1
#
_entry.id   AF-A0A3C1Y6B7-F1
#
_cell.length_a   1.000
_cell.length_b   1.000
_cell.length_c   1.000
_cell.angle_alpha   90.00
_cell.angle_beta   90.00
_cell.angle_gamma   90.00
#
_symmetry.space_group_name_H-M   'P 1'
#
loop_
_entity.id
_entity.type
_entity.pdbx_description
1 polymer ?
#
loop_
_entity_poly.entity_id
_entity_poly.type
_entity_poly.pdbx_seq_one_letter_code
_entity_poly.pdbx_strand_id
1 'polypeptide(L)'
;EMKFDGTSISLIYEDGRLVRAVTRGDGERGDVVTANVKTIKSIPLQLQGEGWPRFFEIRGEILMPWKEFERLNREREFNEEPL
;
A
#
# COMPACT_ATOMS: atom_id res chain seq x y z
N GLU A 1 -17.88 -1.03 13.26
CA GLU A 1 -16.77 -0.79 12.32
C GLU A 1 -15.47 -0.89 13.10
N MET A 2 -14.57 -1.83 12.74
CA MET A 2 -13.24 -1.89 13.34
C MET A 2 -12.42 -0.74 12.75
N LYS A 3 -11.89 0.13 13.62
CA LYS A 3 -10.92 1.13 13.20
C LYS A 3 -9.58 0.42 13.01
N PHE A 4 -9.15 0.27 11.76
CA PHE A 4 -7.81 -0.16 11.44
C PHE A 4 -6.93 1.09 11.35
N ASP A 5 -5.74 1.06 11.96
CA ASP A 5 -4.76 2.15 11.89
C ASP A 5 -3.89 1.92 10.65
N GLY A 6 -4.48 2.14 9.47
CA GLY A 6 -3.81 1.98 8.19
C GLY A 6 -3.49 3.32 7.53
N THR A 7 -2.86 3.24 6.36
CA THR A 7 -2.55 4.42 5.53
C THR A 7 -3.36 4.36 4.25
N SER A 8 -4.12 5.42 3.98
CA SER A 8 -4.86 5.55 2.72
C SER A 8 -3.90 5.61 1.52
N ILE A 9 -4.19 4.81 0.50
CA ILE A 9 -3.41 4.69 -0.74
C ILE A 9 -4.31 4.81 -1.96
N SER A 10 -3.77 5.40 -3.02
CA SER A 10 -4.34 5.41 -4.36
C SER A 10 -3.43 4.66 -5.33
N LEU A 11 -3.98 3.65 -6.01
CA LEU A 11 -3.30 2.84 -7.02
C LEU A 11 -3.84 3.21 -8.40
N ILE A 12 -2.94 3.58 -9.30
CA ILE A 12 -3.29 3.96 -10.67
C ILE A 12 -2.87 2.83 -11.61
N TYR A 13 -3.85 2.33 -12.36
CA TYR A 13 -3.63 1.32 -13.39
C TYR A 13 -3.84 1.94 -14.77
N GLU A 14 -2.93 1.61 -15.69
CA GLU A 14 -3.05 1.91 -17.11
C GLU A 14 -2.82 0.63 -17.91
N ASP A 15 -3.72 0.31 -18.83
CA ASP A 15 -3.70 -0.94 -19.60
C ASP A 15 -3.52 -2.17 -18.69
N GLY A 16 -4.17 -2.12 -17.52
CA GLY A 16 -4.18 -3.18 -16.52
C GLY A 16 -2.88 -3.29 -15.72
N ARG A 17 -1.90 -2.42 -15.94
CA ARG A 17 -0.62 -2.41 -15.23
C ARG A 17 -0.60 -1.35 -14.15
N LEU A 18 -0.08 -1.70 -12.98
CA LEU A 18 0.16 -0.73 -11.91
C LEU A 18 1.28 0.22 -12.34
N VAL A 19 0.92 1.47 -12.65
CA VAL A 19 1.87 2.49 -13.11
C VAL A 19 2.31 3.42 -11.97
N ARG A 20 1.43 3.71 -11.01
CA ARG A 20 1.75 4.62 -9.91
C ARG A 20 0.96 4.29 -8.65
N ALA A 21 1.58 4.46 -7.49
CA ALA A 21 0.90 4.46 -6.20
C ALA A 21 1.26 5.72 -5.41
N VAL A 22 0.25 6.36 -4.81
CA VAL A 22 0.42 7.57 -4.00
C VAL A 22 -0.28 7.44 -2.67
N THR A 23 0.35 7.91 -1.60
CA THR A 23 -0.32 8.07 -0.30
C THR A 23 -1.35 9.18 -0.37
N ARG A 24 -2.29 9.24 0.56
CA ARG A 24 -3.27 10.34 0.62
C ARG A 24 -2.65 11.68 1.04
N GLY A 25 -1.58 11.65 1.83
CA GLY A 25 -0.96 12.85 2.43
C GLY A 25 -2.00 13.77 3.06
N ASP A 26 -2.04 15.04 2.65
CA ASP A 26 -2.98 16.06 3.12
C ASP A 26 -4.33 16.09 2.35
N GLY A 27 -4.52 15.17 1.40
CA GLY A 27 -5.70 15.07 0.54
C GLY A 27 -5.54 15.74 -0.83
N GLU A 28 -4.55 16.62 -1.01
CA GLU A 28 -4.20 17.23 -2.31
C GLU A 28 -2.85 16.75 -2.82
N ARG A 29 -1.89 16.49 -1.93
CA ARG A 29 -0.55 16.00 -2.24
C ARG A 29 -0.22 14.76 -1.42
N GLY A 30 0.23 13.74 -2.13
CA GLY A 30 0.70 12.47 -1.57
C GLY A 30 2.09 12.11 -2.05
N ASP A 31 2.77 11.27 -1.29
CA ASP A 31 4.09 10.77 -1.66
C ASP A 31 3.96 9.66 -2.69
N VAL A 32 4.86 9.66 -3.67
CA VAL A 32 4.97 8.58 -4.66
C VAL A 32 5.66 7.39 -4.01
N VAL A 33 4.87 6.36 -3.69
CA VAL A 33 5.33 5.16 -2.98
C VAL A 33 5.25 3.89 -3.86
N THR A 34 5.25 4.07 -5.19
CA THR A 34 5.11 2.99 -6.18
C THR A 34 6.10 1.84 -5.94
N ALA A 35 7.37 2.14 -5.62
CA ALA A 35 8.38 1.10 -5.40
C ALA A 35 8.05 0.23 -4.18
N ASN A 36 7.64 0.84 -3.07
CA ASN A 36 7.24 0.15 -1.84
C ASN A 36 5.99 -0.69 -2.08
N VAL A 37 4.98 -0.11 -2.74
CA VAL A 37 3.71 -0.78 -3.03
C VAL A 37 3.89 -2.01 -3.92
N LYS A 38 4.84 -1.99 -4.86
CA LYS A 38 5.18 -3.16 -5.69
C LYS A 38 5.69 -4.36 -4.89
N THR A 39 6.11 -4.17 -3.63
CA THR A 39 6.55 -5.28 -2.76
C THR A 39 5.39 -5.96 -2.02
N ILE A 40 4.19 -5.36 -2.02
CA ILE A 40 3.01 -5.88 -1.33
C ILE A 40 2.38 -6.98 -2.19
N LYS A 41 2.49 -8.23 -1.73
CA LYS A 41 2.08 -9.43 -2.49
C LYS A 41 0.60 -9.47 -2.87
N SER A 42 -0.28 -8.85 -2.08
CA SER A 42 -1.72 -8.80 -2.34
C SER A 42 -2.10 -7.80 -3.44
N ILE A 43 -1.17 -6.94 -3.87
CA ILE A 43 -1.42 -5.95 -4.92
C ILE A 43 -0.93 -6.52 -6.26
N PRO A 44 -1.83 -6.75 -7.23
CA PRO A 44 -1.45 -7.25 -8.54
C PRO A 44 -0.70 -6.19 -9.34
N LEU A 45 0.50 -6.51 -9.85
CA LEU A 45 1.22 -5.60 -10.75
C LEU A 45 0.58 -5.51 -12.14
N GLN A 46 -0.10 -6.58 -12.53
CA GLN A 46 -0.91 -6.71 -13.73
C GLN A 46 -2.24 -7.34 -13.34
N LEU A 47 -3.35 -6.69 -13.69
CA LEU A 47 -4.69 -7.20 -13.45
C LEU A 47 -4.96 -8.42 -14.33
N GLN A 48 -5.71 -9.37 -13.77
CA GLN A 48 -6.20 -10.54 -14.47
C GLN A 48 -7.67 -10.31 -14.88
N GLY A 49 -8.08 -10.94 -15.98
CA GLY A 49 -9.42 -10.78 -16.54
C GLY A 49 -9.56 -9.55 -17.43
N GLU A 50 -10.80 -9.25 -17.79
CA GLU A 50 -11.17 -8.28 -18.83
C GLU A 50 -12.24 -7.31 -18.31
N GLY A 51 -12.53 -6.25 -19.08
CA GLY A 51 -13.63 -5.32 -18.78
C GLY A 51 -13.31 -4.16 -17.82
N TRP A 52 -12.04 -4.00 -17.43
CA TRP A 52 -11.59 -2.82 -16.69
C TRP A 52 -11.26 -1.64 -17.64
N PRO A 53 -11.41 -0.37 -17.21
CA PRO A 53 -11.12 0.80 -18.05
C PRO A 53 -9.64 0.92 -18.40
N ARG A 54 -9.32 1.54 -19.54
CA ARG A 54 -7.92 1.78 -19.96
C ARG A 54 -7.09 2.47 -18.88
N PHE A 55 -7.66 3.45 -18.19
CA PHE A 55 -7.02 4.20 -17.12
C PHE A 55 -8.01 4.35 -15.96
N PHE A 56 -7.59 3.98 -14.74
CA PHE A 56 -8.43 4.14 -13.55
C PHE A 56 -7.62 4.15 -12.26
N GLU A 57 -8.27 4.61 -11.19
CA GLU A 57 -7.73 4.70 -9.84
C GLU A 57 -8.51 3.78 -8.90
N ILE A 58 -7.80 2.98 -8.11
CA ILE A 58 -8.33 2.22 -6.98
C ILE A 58 -7.88 2.91 -5.69
N ARG A 59 -8.83 3.23 -4.82
CA ARG A 59 -8.56 3.78 -3.50
C ARG A 59 -8.77 2.70 -2.44
N GLY A 60 -7.84 2.63 -1.49
CA GLY A 60 -7.91 1.67 -0.41
C GLY A 60 -7.01 2.08 0.75
N GLU A 61 -6.76 1.13 1.64
CA GLU A 61 -5.95 1.32 2.83
C GLU A 61 -4.92 0.19 2.93
N ILE A 62 -3.68 0.55 3.19
CA ILE A 62 -2.61 -0.40 3.51
C ILE A 62 -2.56 -0.52 5.03
N LEU A 63 -2.65 -1.74 5.52
CA LEU A 63 -2.60 -2.06 6.93
C LEU A 63 -1.44 -3.01 7.24
N MET A 64 -0.87 -2.87 8.43
CA MET A 64 0.12 -3.81 8.95
C MET A 64 -0.57 -4.86 9.82
N PRO A 65 -0.45 -6.16 9.51
CA PRO A 65 -0.95 -7.20 10.40
C PRO A 65 -0.25 -7.15 11.76
N TRP A 66 -1.01 -7.32 12.85
CA TRP A 66 -0.47 -7.24 14.22
C TRP A 66 0.74 -8.15 14.46
N LYS A 67 0.71 -9.36 13.89
CA LYS A 67 1.83 -10.32 13.97
C LYS A 67 3.12 -9.78 13.36
N GLU A 68 3.03 -9.07 12.24
CA GLU A 68 4.20 -8.47 11.59
C GLU A 68 4.70 -7.25 12.37
N PHE A 69 3.79 -6.47 12.96
CA PHE A 69 4.14 -5.37 13.85
C PHE A 69 4.92 -5.86 15.07
N GLU A 70 4.44 -6.89 15.76
CA GLU A 70 5.16 -7.50 16.89
C GLU A 70 6.52 -8.06 16.49
N ARG A 71 6.62 -8.68 15.31
CA ARG A 71 7.91 -9.17 14.80
C ARG A 71 8.88 -8.01 14.60
N LEU A 72 8.42 -6.90 14.01
CA LEU A 72 9.24 -5.72 13.76
C LEU A 72 9.73 -5.08 15.08
N ASN A 73 8.86 -5.01 16.10
CA ASN A 73 9.25 -4.49 17.41
C ASN A 73 10.29 -5.39 18.10
N ARG A 74 10.16 -6.71 18.00
CA ARG A 74 11.18 -7.64 18.52
C ARG A 74 12.53 -7.48 17.81
N GLU A 75 12.52 -7.23 16.51
CA GLU A 75 13.75 -6.95 15.74
C GLU A 75 14.40 -5.63 16.19
N ARG A 76 13.60 -4.59 16.45
CA ARG A 76 14.10 -3.30 16.98
C ARG A 76 14.67 -3.43 18.39
N GLU A 77 13.97 -4.13 19.29
CA GLU A 77 14.47 -4.43 20.64
C GLU A 77 15.81 -5.16 20.60
N PHE A 78 15.93 -6.17 19.72
CA PHE A 78 17.17 -6.92 19.55
C PHE A 78 18.32 -6.03 19.04
N ASN A 79 18.02 -5.06 18.18
CA ASN A 79 19.00 -4.12 17.63
C ASN A 79 19.27 -2.91 18.55
N GLU A 80 18.70 -2.89 19.77
CA GLU A 80 18.76 -1.74 20.69
C GLU A 80 18.22 -0.43 20.06
N GLU A 81 17.35 -0.55 19.06
CA GLU A 81 16.67 0.58 18.44
C GLU A 81 15.49 1.04 19.31
N PRO A 82 15.17 2.34 19.31
CA PRO A 82 13.98 2.83 19.98
C PRO A 82 12.70 2.18 19.44
N LEU A 83 11.80 1.81 20.35
CA LEU A 83 10.44 1.36 20.04
C LEU A 83 9.49 2.53 19.76
#